data_AF-A0A800J427-F1
#
_entry.id   AF-A0A800J427-F1
#
_cell.length_a   1.000
_cell.length_b   1.000
_cell.length_c   1.000
_cell.angle_alpha   90.00
_cell.angle_beta   90.00
_cell.angle_gamma   90.00
#
_symmetry.space_group_name_H-M   'P 1'
#
loop_
_entity.id
_entity.type
_entity.pdbx_description
1 polymer ?
#
loop_
_entity_poly.entity_id
_entity_poly.type
_entity_poly.pdbx_seq_one_letter_code
_entity_poly.pdbx_strand_id
1 'polypeptide(L)'
;MLNYIWAGLIVFSLLFALVADVGDLTRDTYRNGAPVPLALQFDGGYDAEAPRQPVTVRFDAEELTRFYGTDEPIAVADSLPGTLIQTAAGGREVRIAPDAALPDLLATIRDETNPRDQVLQGSVPRDALAGAASPTVATAITFAPVRFVKMRAISSAALDFAETAVEIALGLIGVLALFLGLMKIAEEAGVVYALVKLVRPLLRPLFPNIPEGHPAMGMIALNLAANIFGLGNAATPFGIKAMEELQKLNPEPDTATDEMAMLLAMNTASVQLVPPVILIALIGLEINEVYFAIVFTTALSLTVAILTAKGLSTLKRYRETNPRRLGDAPATASPAE
;
A
#
# COMPACT_ATOMS: atom_id res chain seq x y z
N MET A 1 -9.30 -14.99 14.08
CA MET A 1 -10.21 -13.93 13.56
C MET A 1 -9.64 -13.22 12.33
N LEU A 2 -8.38 -12.81 12.33
CA LEU A 2 -7.79 -12.02 11.24
C LEU A 2 -7.82 -12.73 9.86
N ASN A 3 -7.58 -14.03 9.81
CA ASN A 3 -7.61 -14.81 8.55
C ASN A 3 -9.00 -14.79 7.88
N TYR A 4 -10.09 -14.78 8.65
CA TYR A 4 -11.45 -14.71 8.12
C TYR A 4 -11.78 -13.33 7.57
N ILE A 5 -11.23 -12.26 8.16
CA ILE A 5 -11.38 -10.90 7.65
C ILE A 5 -10.66 -10.77 6.32
N TRP A 6 -9.42 -11.24 6.23
CA TRP A 6 -8.65 -11.21 4.97
C TRP A 6 -9.30 -12.05 3.88
N ALA A 7 -9.71 -13.28 4.19
CA ALA A 7 -10.43 -14.12 3.25
C ALA A 7 -11.74 -13.44 2.80
N GLY A 8 -12.47 -12.82 3.72
CA GLY A 8 -13.68 -12.05 3.42
C GLY A 8 -13.41 -10.87 2.49
N LEU A 9 -12.35 -10.09 2.72
CA LEU A 9 -11.96 -8.96 1.86
C LEU A 9 -11.56 -9.42 0.45
N ILE A 10 -10.81 -10.51 0.33
CA ILE A 10 -10.41 -11.08 -0.97
C ILE A 10 -11.63 -11.60 -1.73
N VAL A 11 -12.52 -12.34 -1.07
CA VAL A 11 -13.75 -12.83 -1.71
C VAL A 11 -14.65 -11.67 -2.14
N PHE A 12 -14.80 -10.66 -1.28
CA PHE A 12 -15.58 -9.47 -1.58
C PHE A 12 -15.00 -8.69 -2.76
N SER A 13 -13.67 -8.51 -2.83
CA SER A 13 -13.02 -7.78 -3.93
C SER A 13 -13.18 -8.52 -5.27
N LEU A 14 -13.04 -9.85 -5.28
CA LEU A 14 -13.27 -10.67 -6.47
C LEU A 14 -14.74 -10.65 -6.92
N LEU A 15 -15.68 -10.72 -5.98
CA LEU A 15 -17.11 -10.59 -6.29
C LEU A 15 -17.43 -9.20 -6.86
N PHE A 16 -16.88 -8.15 -6.27
CA PHE A 16 -17.02 -6.78 -6.76
C PHE A 16 -16.48 -6.64 -8.19
N ALA A 17 -15.26 -7.13 -8.46
CA ALA A 17 -14.68 -7.09 -9.79
C ALA A 17 -15.50 -7.88 -10.81
N LEU A 18 -16.00 -9.07 -10.45
CA LEU A 18 -16.85 -9.86 -11.32
C LEU A 18 -18.14 -9.11 -11.68
N VAL A 19 -18.80 -8.51 -10.68
CA VAL A 19 -20.03 -7.73 -10.91
C VAL A 19 -19.75 -6.51 -11.79
N ALA A 20 -18.64 -5.80 -11.54
CA ALA A 20 -18.24 -4.64 -12.33
C ALA A 20 -17.96 -5.04 -13.79
N ASP A 21 -17.15 -6.07 -14.02
CA ASP A 21 -16.79 -6.54 -15.37
C ASP A 21 -17.99 -7.10 -16.13
N VAL A 22 -18.91 -7.80 -15.45
CA VAL A 22 -20.19 -8.22 -16.06
C VAL A 22 -21.03 -6.99 -16.41
N GLY A 23 -21.04 -5.97 -15.56
CA GLY A 23 -21.64 -4.67 -15.87
C GLY A 23 -21.06 -4.04 -17.13
N ASP A 24 -19.73 -4.07 -17.29
CA ASP A 24 -19.05 -3.51 -18.47
C ASP A 24 -19.34 -4.31 -19.74
N LEU A 25 -19.41 -5.64 -19.64
CA LEU A 25 -19.78 -6.52 -20.76
C LEU A 25 -21.24 -6.34 -21.18
N THR A 26 -22.16 -6.15 -20.22
CA THR A 26 -23.59 -5.98 -20.51
C THR A 26 -23.92 -4.61 -21.09
N ARG A 27 -23.19 -3.56 -20.69
CA ARG A 27 -23.32 -2.21 -21.24
C ARG A 27 -22.49 -1.98 -22.51
N ASP A 28 -21.65 -2.94 -22.87
CA ASP A 28 -20.66 -2.81 -23.95
C ASP A 28 -19.82 -1.53 -23.81
N THR A 29 -19.33 -1.28 -22.59
CA THR A 29 -18.59 -0.05 -22.21
C THR A 29 -17.44 0.26 -23.17
N TYR A 30 -16.73 -0.78 -23.63
CA TYR A 30 -15.58 -0.66 -24.53
C TYR A 30 -15.92 -0.80 -26.01
N ARG A 31 -17.21 -0.94 -26.36
CA ARG A 31 -17.69 -1.09 -27.75
C ARG A 31 -16.92 -2.17 -28.52
N ASN A 32 -16.81 -3.36 -27.93
CA ASN A 32 -15.89 -4.39 -28.39
C ASN A 32 -16.19 -4.83 -29.84
N GLY A 33 -15.19 -4.70 -30.72
CA GLY A 33 -15.32 -5.05 -32.13
C GLY A 33 -16.03 -4.00 -33.00
N ALA A 34 -16.53 -2.91 -32.42
CA ALA A 34 -17.06 -1.79 -33.18
C ALA A 34 -15.91 -0.93 -33.75
N PRO A 35 -16.03 -0.45 -35.01
CA PRO A 35 -15.02 0.41 -35.63
C PRO A 35 -15.09 1.83 -35.04
N VAL A 36 -14.06 2.23 -34.31
CA VAL A 36 -13.92 3.56 -33.69
C VAL A 36 -13.47 4.56 -34.75
N PRO A 37 -14.23 5.64 -35.01
CA PRO A 37 -13.88 6.61 -36.04
C PRO A 37 -12.62 7.39 -35.69
N LEU A 38 -11.76 7.63 -36.69
CA LEU A 38 -10.57 8.47 -36.57
C LEU A 38 -10.11 9.00 -37.93
N ALA A 39 -9.21 9.97 -37.93
CA ALA A 39 -8.50 10.40 -39.12
C ALA A 39 -7.01 10.04 -39.05
N LEU A 40 -6.47 9.54 -40.16
CA LEU A 40 -5.05 9.29 -40.35
C LEU A 40 -4.46 10.37 -41.25
N GLN A 41 -3.42 11.04 -40.77
CA GLN A 41 -2.68 12.04 -41.52
C GLN A 41 -1.27 11.54 -41.89
N PHE A 42 -0.94 11.60 -43.18
CA PHE A 42 0.33 11.18 -43.77
C PHE A 42 1.08 12.42 -44.29
N ASP A 43 2.02 12.93 -43.49
CA ASP A 43 2.76 14.15 -43.84
C ASP A 43 3.68 13.98 -45.07
N GLY A 44 4.10 12.74 -45.36
CA GLY A 44 4.90 12.37 -46.53
C GLY A 44 4.11 11.74 -47.68
N GLY A 45 2.77 11.70 -47.59
CA GLY A 45 1.92 10.92 -48.49
C GLY A 45 1.79 9.44 -48.08
N TYR A 46 0.76 8.77 -48.61
CA TYR A 46 0.49 7.37 -48.31
C TYR A 46 1.25 6.44 -49.26
N ASP A 47 2.10 5.57 -48.71
CA ASP A 47 2.80 4.52 -49.47
C ASP A 47 2.14 3.15 -49.22
N ALA A 48 1.58 2.57 -50.28
CA ALA A 48 0.86 1.30 -50.22
C ALA A 48 1.77 0.07 -50.13
N GLU A 49 3.07 0.19 -50.41
CA GLU A 49 4.04 -0.94 -50.36
C GLU A 49 4.96 -0.85 -49.13
N ALA A 50 5.01 0.30 -48.46
CA ALA A 50 5.83 0.47 -47.27
C ALA A 50 5.33 -0.43 -46.10
N PRO A 51 6.19 -1.31 -45.53
CA PRO A 51 5.79 -2.20 -44.45
C PRO A 51 5.49 -1.46 -43.14
N ARG A 52 6.14 -0.31 -42.93
CA ARG A 52 5.92 0.58 -41.78
C ARG A 52 6.03 2.02 -42.27
N GLN A 53 5.08 2.86 -41.91
CA GLN A 53 5.11 4.29 -42.23
C GLN A 53 4.61 5.13 -41.04
N PRO A 54 5.23 6.27 -40.75
CA PRO A 54 4.76 7.17 -39.70
C PRO A 54 3.39 7.74 -40.10
N VAL A 55 2.50 7.86 -39.12
CA VAL A 55 1.16 8.42 -39.30
C VAL A 55 0.77 9.23 -38.08
N THR A 56 0.09 10.34 -38.30
CA THR A 56 -0.50 11.13 -37.22
C THR A 56 -1.96 10.72 -37.08
N VAL A 57 -2.34 10.21 -35.91
CA VAL A 57 -3.70 9.78 -35.59
C VAL A 57 -4.45 10.93 -34.94
N ARG A 58 -5.66 11.22 -35.41
CA ARG A 58 -6.52 12.26 -34.86
C ARG A 58 -7.88 11.68 -34.53
N PHE A 59 -8.33 11.89 -33.30
CA PHE A 59 -9.69 11.56 -32.88
C PHE A 59 -10.50 12.84 -32.79
N ASP A 60 -11.73 12.81 -33.29
CA ASP A 60 -12.69 13.88 -33.05
C ASP A 60 -13.35 13.67 -31.69
N ALA A 61 -13.22 14.65 -30.80
CA ALA A 61 -13.70 14.53 -29.41
C ALA A 61 -15.24 14.37 -29.34
N GLU A 62 -15.99 15.05 -30.19
CA GLU A 62 -17.45 14.96 -30.22
C GLU A 62 -17.91 13.61 -30.79
N GLU A 63 -17.25 13.14 -31.84
CA GLU A 63 -17.53 11.84 -32.45
C GLU A 63 -17.20 10.70 -31.49
N LEU A 64 -16.07 10.80 -30.77
CA LEU A 64 -15.67 9.82 -29.77
C LEU A 64 -16.64 9.79 -28.58
N THR A 65 -17.05 10.97 -28.08
CA THR A 65 -18.04 11.10 -27.00
C THR A 65 -19.39 10.49 -27.42
N ARG A 66 -19.84 10.77 -28.65
CA ARG A 66 -21.08 10.20 -29.21
C ARG A 66 -20.99 8.68 -29.38
N PHE A 67 -19.83 8.18 -29.82
CA PHE A 67 -19.60 6.75 -30.05
C PHE A 67 -19.65 5.93 -28.74
N TYR A 68 -18.97 6.42 -27.70
CA TYR A 68 -18.98 5.76 -26.38
C TYR A 68 -20.19 6.12 -25.52
N GLY A 69 -20.93 7.17 -25.88
CA GLY A 69 -22.14 7.59 -25.16
C GLY A 69 -21.84 8.08 -23.74
N THR A 70 -20.72 8.81 -23.56
CA THR A 70 -20.33 9.37 -22.26
C THR A 70 -21.05 10.70 -22.01
N ASP A 71 -21.44 10.94 -20.75
CA ASP A 71 -22.09 12.21 -20.35
C ASP A 71 -21.11 13.39 -20.36
N GLU A 72 -19.83 13.12 -20.07
CA GLU A 72 -18.75 14.10 -20.14
C GLU A 72 -17.99 13.99 -21.48
N PRO A 73 -17.55 15.12 -22.06
CA PRO A 73 -16.74 15.12 -23.28
C PRO A 73 -15.41 14.39 -23.06
N ILE A 74 -15.07 13.47 -23.96
CA ILE A 74 -13.78 12.78 -23.92
C ILE A 74 -12.70 13.73 -24.46
N ALA A 75 -11.84 14.22 -23.58
CA ALA A 75 -10.70 15.06 -23.95
C ALA A 75 -9.61 14.21 -24.62
N VAL A 76 -9.34 14.46 -25.90
CA VAL A 76 -8.27 13.79 -26.66
C VAL A 76 -7.30 14.85 -27.18
N ALA A 77 -6.00 14.50 -27.24
CA ALA A 77 -5.02 15.35 -27.91
C ALA A 77 -5.32 15.50 -29.41
N ASP A 78 -5.09 16.71 -29.96
CA ASP A 78 -5.38 17.05 -31.36
C ASP A 78 -4.65 16.17 -32.38
N SER A 79 -3.50 15.62 -31.99
CA SER A 79 -2.64 14.78 -32.81
C SER A 79 -1.86 13.81 -31.95
N LEU A 80 -1.91 12.53 -32.30
CA LEU A 80 -1.19 11.46 -31.63
C LEU A 80 -0.21 10.80 -32.62
N PRO A 81 1.09 10.73 -32.30
CA PRO A 81 2.05 10.07 -33.16
C PRO A 81 1.79 8.56 -33.19
N GLY A 82 1.81 7.98 -34.38
CA GLY A 82 1.60 6.57 -34.59
C GLY A 82 2.41 6.01 -35.77
N THR A 83 2.32 4.70 -35.95
CA THR A 83 2.90 3.98 -37.08
C THR A 83 1.83 3.10 -37.69
N LEU A 84 1.61 3.23 -38.99
CA LEU A 84 0.84 2.28 -39.78
C LEU A 84 1.76 1.13 -40.18
N ILE A 85 1.35 -0.09 -39.86
CA ILE A 85 2.07 -1.33 -40.14
C ILE A 85 1.24 -2.17 -41.09
N GLN A 86 1.87 -2.65 -42.16
CA GLN A 86 1.28 -3.64 -43.04
C GLN A 86 1.67 -5.04 -42.59
N THR A 87 0.66 -5.86 -42.34
CA THR A 87 0.86 -7.26 -41.95
C THR A 87 1.11 -8.13 -43.19
N ALA A 88 1.87 -9.21 -43.04
CA ALA A 88 2.16 -10.14 -44.14
C ALA A 88 0.90 -10.78 -44.77
N ALA A 89 -0.23 -10.81 -44.04
CA ALA A 89 -1.51 -11.29 -44.51
C ALA A 89 -2.34 -10.22 -45.29
N GLY A 90 -1.75 -9.06 -45.58
CA GLY A 90 -2.39 -7.94 -46.28
C GLY A 90 -3.37 -7.12 -45.42
N GLY A 91 -3.36 -7.30 -44.10
CA GLY A 91 -4.07 -6.44 -43.14
C GLY A 91 -3.25 -5.20 -42.78
N ARG A 92 -3.93 -4.15 -42.32
CA ARG A 92 -3.30 -2.90 -41.88
C ARG A 92 -3.59 -2.67 -40.41
N GLU A 93 -2.57 -2.31 -39.65
CA GLU A 93 -2.66 -2.03 -38.22
C GLU A 93 -2.06 -0.68 -37.90
N VAL A 94 -2.72 0.11 -37.07
CA VAL A 94 -2.18 1.36 -36.54
C VAL A 94 -1.73 1.10 -35.11
N ARG A 95 -0.51 1.54 -34.79
CA ARG A 95 0.03 1.56 -33.43
C ARG A 95 0.28 3.00 -33.02
N ILE A 96 -0.37 3.44 -31.95
CA ILE A 96 -0.12 4.75 -31.34
C ILE A 96 0.99 4.58 -30.30
N ALA A 97 1.87 5.59 -30.22
CA ALA A 97 3.04 5.57 -29.35
C ALA A 97 2.67 5.41 -27.86
N PRO A 98 3.53 4.78 -27.03
CA PRO A 98 3.21 4.47 -25.63
C PRO A 98 3.11 5.71 -24.73
N ASP A 99 3.83 6.77 -25.06
CA ASP A 99 3.88 8.07 -24.38
C ASP A 99 2.73 9.02 -24.79
N ALA A 100 1.84 8.57 -25.68
CA ALA A 100 0.66 9.31 -26.06
C ALA A 100 -0.26 9.59 -24.85
N ALA A 101 -0.63 10.85 -24.67
CA ALA A 101 -1.66 11.25 -23.71
C ALA A 101 -3.04 10.78 -24.22
N LEU A 102 -3.46 9.60 -23.78
CA LEU A 102 -4.74 9.00 -24.12
C LEU A 102 -5.79 9.30 -23.04
N PRO A 103 -7.07 9.49 -23.41
CA PRO A 103 -8.16 9.47 -22.46
C PRO A 103 -8.26 8.13 -21.74
N ASP A 104 -8.78 8.13 -20.52
CA ASP A 104 -8.85 6.96 -19.63
C ASP A 104 -9.42 5.70 -20.30
N LEU A 105 -10.45 5.87 -21.14
CA LEU A 105 -11.08 4.76 -21.86
C LEU A 105 -10.12 4.12 -22.87
N LEU A 106 -9.42 4.92 -23.68
CA LEU A 106 -8.45 4.43 -24.67
C LEU A 106 -7.16 3.91 -24.00
N ALA A 107 -6.75 4.53 -22.89
CA ALA A 107 -5.66 4.03 -22.06
C ALA A 107 -5.99 2.66 -21.47
N THR A 108 -7.23 2.45 -21.00
CA THR A 108 -7.67 1.13 -20.52
C THR A 108 -7.65 0.09 -21.64
N ILE A 109 -8.12 0.43 -22.85
CA ILE A 109 -8.05 -0.48 -24.01
C ILE A 109 -6.60 -0.85 -24.33
N ARG A 110 -5.69 0.13 -24.35
CA ARG A 110 -4.25 -0.10 -24.55
C ARG A 110 -3.69 -1.08 -23.53
N ASP A 111 -3.91 -0.82 -22.24
CA ASP A 111 -3.30 -1.58 -21.15
C ASP A 111 -3.82 -3.02 -21.11
N GLU A 112 -5.09 -3.23 -21.47
CA GLU A 112 -5.69 -4.57 -21.48
C GLU A 112 -5.36 -5.41 -22.72
N THR A 113 -5.19 -4.75 -23.87
CA THR A 113 -4.91 -5.42 -25.15
C THR A 113 -3.43 -5.63 -25.40
N ASN A 114 -2.57 -4.71 -24.95
CA ASN A 114 -1.12 -4.81 -25.06
C ASN A 114 -0.40 -4.37 -23.77
N PRO A 115 -0.48 -5.17 -22.69
CA PRO A 115 0.09 -4.81 -21.39
C PRO A 115 1.63 -4.74 -21.38
N ARG A 116 2.31 -5.36 -22.36
CA ARG A 116 3.78 -5.43 -22.41
C ARG A 116 4.39 -4.25 -23.15
N ASP A 117 3.88 -3.99 -24.35
CA ASP A 117 4.45 -2.94 -25.21
C ASP A 117 3.84 -1.56 -24.89
N GLN A 118 2.72 -1.53 -24.16
CA GLN A 118 1.97 -0.32 -23.80
C GLN A 118 1.65 0.55 -25.03
N VAL A 119 1.36 -0.08 -26.17
CA VAL A 119 0.97 0.62 -27.41
C VAL A 119 -0.50 0.38 -27.70
N LEU A 120 -1.24 1.45 -28.03
CA LEU A 120 -2.63 1.31 -28.44
C LEU A 120 -2.64 0.84 -29.89
N GLN A 121 -3.13 -0.37 -30.12
CA GLN A 121 -3.06 -1.04 -31.42
C GLN A 121 -4.44 -1.50 -31.87
N GLY A 122 -4.74 -1.27 -33.14
CA GLY A 122 -5.97 -1.78 -33.76
C GLY A 122 -5.85 -1.94 -35.26
N SER A 123 -6.78 -2.69 -35.83
CA SER A 123 -6.84 -2.96 -37.25
C SER A 123 -7.63 -1.89 -37.99
N VAL A 124 -7.20 -1.54 -39.20
CA VAL A 124 -7.87 -0.59 -40.09
C VAL A 124 -8.47 -1.34 -41.27
N PRO A 125 -9.70 -1.02 -41.74
CA PRO A 125 -10.29 -1.67 -42.89
C PRO A 125 -9.39 -1.58 -44.12
N ARG A 126 -9.28 -2.68 -44.87
CA ARG A 126 -8.36 -2.79 -46.03
C ARG A 126 -8.66 -1.76 -47.12
N ASP A 127 -9.93 -1.44 -47.32
CA ASP A 127 -10.35 -0.51 -48.36
C ASP A 127 -10.33 0.96 -47.91
N ALA A 128 -10.12 1.23 -46.61
CA ALA A 128 -10.25 2.58 -46.08
C ALA A 128 -9.16 3.56 -46.56
N LEU A 129 -8.02 3.05 -47.04
CA LEU A 129 -6.95 3.88 -47.62
C LEU A 129 -6.86 3.74 -49.14
N ALA A 130 -7.82 3.04 -49.77
CA ALA A 130 -7.85 2.89 -51.22
C ALA A 130 -8.25 4.23 -51.85
N GLY A 131 -7.30 4.90 -52.50
CA GLY A 131 -7.51 6.21 -53.12
C GLY A 131 -7.20 7.43 -52.25
N ALA A 132 -6.34 7.28 -51.23
CA ALA A 132 -5.83 8.38 -50.42
C ALA A 132 -5.04 9.41 -51.26
N ALA A 133 -5.76 10.33 -51.91
CA ALA A 133 -5.18 11.46 -52.65
C ALA A 133 -4.94 12.69 -51.76
N SER A 134 -5.57 12.72 -50.58
CA SER A 134 -5.40 13.77 -49.57
C SER A 134 -4.42 13.34 -48.49
N PRO A 135 -3.69 14.28 -47.86
CA PRO A 135 -2.78 13.98 -46.75
C PRO A 135 -3.52 13.48 -45.51
N THR A 136 -4.84 13.68 -45.42
CA THR A 136 -5.68 13.20 -44.32
C THR A 136 -6.79 12.30 -44.85
N VAL A 137 -6.94 11.13 -44.25
CA VAL A 137 -7.93 10.10 -44.62
C VAL A 137 -8.80 9.78 -43.41
N ALA A 138 -10.11 10.00 -43.53
CA ALA A 138 -11.07 9.56 -42.53
C ALA A 138 -11.28 8.05 -42.64
N THR A 139 -11.17 7.35 -41.52
CA THR A 139 -11.28 5.89 -41.43
C THR A 139 -11.80 5.49 -40.05
N ALA A 140 -11.79 4.21 -39.74
CA ALA A 140 -12.01 3.71 -38.41
C ALA A 140 -10.94 2.68 -38.01
N ILE A 141 -10.79 2.48 -36.70
CA ILE A 141 -9.92 1.48 -36.10
C ILE A 141 -10.75 0.51 -35.27
N THR A 142 -10.47 -0.78 -35.40
CA THR A 142 -11.09 -1.81 -34.55
C THR A 142 -10.04 -2.35 -33.59
N PHE A 143 -10.26 -2.13 -32.29
CA PHE A 143 -9.40 -2.63 -31.22
C PHE A 143 -9.68 -4.10 -30.90
N ALA A 144 -8.70 -4.77 -30.30
CA ALA A 144 -8.91 -6.10 -29.74
C ALA A 144 -9.91 -6.04 -28.57
N PRO A 145 -10.68 -7.10 -28.33
CA PRO A 145 -11.73 -7.07 -27.32
C PRO A 145 -11.16 -6.97 -25.90
N VAL A 146 -11.69 -6.02 -25.12
CA VAL A 146 -11.35 -5.80 -23.71
C VAL A 146 -12.35 -6.54 -22.82
N ARG A 147 -11.84 -7.35 -21.89
CA ARG A 147 -12.65 -8.16 -20.97
C ARG A 147 -11.94 -8.32 -19.63
N PHE A 148 -12.74 -8.39 -18.56
CA PHE A 148 -12.29 -8.73 -17.21
C PHE A 148 -11.22 -7.79 -16.63
N VAL A 149 -11.34 -6.49 -16.90
CA VAL A 149 -10.36 -5.46 -16.50
C VAL A 149 -10.19 -5.44 -14.98
N LYS A 150 -11.31 -5.38 -14.24
CA LYS A 150 -11.26 -5.30 -12.77
C LYS A 150 -10.78 -6.60 -12.16
N MET A 151 -11.21 -7.74 -12.69
CA MET A 151 -10.79 -9.07 -12.22
C MET A 151 -9.28 -9.27 -12.36
N ARG A 152 -8.71 -8.88 -13.51
CA ARG A 152 -7.26 -8.95 -13.75
C ARG A 152 -6.50 -8.00 -12.84
N ALA A 153 -6.93 -6.75 -12.72
CA ALA A 153 -6.29 -5.76 -11.86
C ALA A 153 -6.25 -6.21 -10.39
N ILE A 154 -7.38 -6.68 -9.83
CA ILE A 154 -7.43 -7.15 -8.45
C ILE A 154 -6.59 -8.42 -8.25
N SER A 155 -6.62 -9.36 -9.20
CA SER A 155 -5.82 -10.58 -9.12
C SER A 155 -4.32 -10.30 -9.17
N SER A 156 -3.88 -9.38 -10.04
CA SER A 156 -2.48 -8.96 -10.10
C SER A 156 -2.06 -8.29 -8.80
N ALA A 157 -2.83 -7.29 -8.34
CA ALA A 157 -2.53 -6.60 -7.10
C ALA A 157 -2.42 -7.56 -5.90
N ALA A 158 -3.25 -8.60 -5.84
CA ALA A 158 -3.17 -9.60 -4.79
C ALA A 158 -1.84 -10.39 -4.81
N LEU A 159 -1.30 -10.70 -6.00
CA LEU A 159 0.00 -11.35 -6.15
C LEU A 159 1.15 -10.38 -5.85
N ASP A 160 1.07 -9.15 -6.35
CA ASP A 160 2.09 -8.11 -6.14
C ASP A 160 2.24 -7.76 -4.64
N PHE A 161 1.13 -7.70 -3.91
CA PHE A 161 1.15 -7.51 -2.45
C PHE A 161 1.70 -8.72 -1.70
N ALA A 162 1.54 -9.94 -2.23
CA ALA A 162 2.14 -11.13 -1.63
C ALA A 162 3.67 -11.08 -1.74
N GLU A 163 4.20 -10.65 -2.89
CA GLU A 163 5.64 -10.43 -3.08
C GLU A 163 6.16 -9.33 -2.15
N THR A 164 5.48 -8.18 -2.14
CA THR A 164 5.81 -7.05 -1.25
C THR A 164 5.86 -7.49 0.22
N ALA A 165 4.92 -8.32 0.67
CA ALA A 165 4.90 -8.82 2.04
C ALA A 165 6.14 -9.68 2.37
N VAL A 166 6.62 -10.49 1.42
CA VAL A 166 7.83 -11.30 1.58
C VAL A 166 9.08 -10.42 1.65
N GLU A 167 9.19 -9.42 0.77
CA GLU A 167 10.32 -8.47 0.78
C GLU A 167 10.42 -7.73 2.13
N ILE A 168 9.28 -7.24 2.63
CA ILE A 168 9.20 -6.59 3.94
C ILE A 168 9.63 -7.57 5.05
N ALA A 169 9.12 -8.80 5.02
CA ALA A 169 9.45 -9.80 6.04
C ALA A 169 10.95 -10.12 6.07
N LEU A 170 11.59 -10.28 4.90
CA LEU A 170 13.03 -10.53 4.81
C LEU A 170 13.86 -9.34 5.32
N GLY A 171 13.47 -8.11 4.96
CA GLY A 171 14.10 -6.90 5.48
C GLY A 171 14.00 -6.80 7.00
N LEU A 172 12.81 -7.09 7.56
CA LEU A 172 12.60 -7.11 9.01
C LEU A 172 13.47 -8.16 9.70
N ILE A 173 13.56 -9.39 9.19
CA ILE A 173 14.38 -10.46 9.80
C ILE A 173 15.83 -9.99 10.01
N GLY A 174 16.45 -9.37 9.01
CA GLY A 174 17.82 -8.87 9.11
C GLY A 174 18.00 -7.81 10.20
N VAL A 175 17.09 -6.83 10.24
CA VAL A 175 17.10 -5.78 11.26
C VAL A 175 16.85 -6.36 12.65
N LEU A 176 15.88 -7.27 12.80
CA LEU A 176 15.57 -7.91 14.08
C LEU A 176 16.75 -8.71 14.62
N ALA A 177 17.40 -9.51 13.76
CA ALA A 177 18.57 -10.30 14.14
C ALA A 177 19.72 -9.40 14.65
N LEU A 178 19.99 -8.29 13.96
CA LEU A 178 21.03 -7.34 14.35
C LEU A 178 20.73 -6.68 15.71
N PHE A 179 19.53 -6.11 15.87
CA PHE A 179 19.17 -5.40 17.09
C PHE A 179 19.03 -6.33 18.30
N LEU A 180 18.44 -7.52 18.13
CA LEU A 180 18.35 -8.50 19.21
C LEU A 180 19.73 -9.05 19.59
N GLY A 181 20.64 -9.24 18.63
CA GLY A 181 22.02 -9.64 18.88
C GLY A 181 22.80 -8.55 19.65
N LEU A 182 22.73 -7.30 19.21
CA LEU A 182 23.30 -6.16 19.93
C LEU A 182 22.71 -6.02 21.34
N MET A 183 21.40 -6.30 21.47
CA MET A 183 20.73 -6.25 22.76
C MET A 183 21.26 -7.29 23.73
N LYS A 184 21.51 -8.52 23.26
CA LYS A 184 22.12 -9.56 24.08
C LYS A 184 23.50 -9.17 24.58
N ILE A 185 24.31 -8.55 23.72
CA ILE A 185 25.62 -8.02 24.12
C ILE A 185 25.47 -6.94 25.21
N ALA A 186 24.53 -6.01 25.04
CA ALA A 186 24.29 -4.93 26.02
C ALA A 186 23.68 -5.44 27.34
N GLU A 187 22.89 -6.51 27.30
CA GLU A 187 22.35 -7.20 28.47
C GLU A 187 23.49 -7.85 29.27
N GLU A 188 24.35 -8.62 28.60
CA GLU A 188 25.53 -9.27 29.20
C GLU A 188 26.55 -8.25 29.73
N ALA A 189 26.68 -7.09 29.07
CA ALA A 189 27.52 -5.98 29.52
C ALA A 189 26.91 -5.16 30.68
N GLY A 190 25.67 -5.46 31.11
CA GLY A 190 24.97 -4.75 32.19
C GLY A 190 24.44 -3.36 31.83
N VAL A 191 24.54 -2.94 30.56
CA VAL A 191 24.06 -1.64 30.07
C VAL A 191 22.53 -1.54 30.21
N VAL A 192 21.82 -2.63 29.92
CA VAL A 192 20.35 -2.69 30.08
C VAL A 192 19.94 -2.46 31.52
N TYR A 193 20.65 -3.05 32.47
CA TYR A 193 20.35 -2.89 33.90
C TYR A 193 20.54 -1.43 34.36
N ALA A 194 21.59 -0.77 33.87
CA ALA A 194 21.83 0.65 34.13
C ALA A 194 20.72 1.54 33.54
N LEU A 195 20.30 1.26 32.30
CA LEU A 195 19.21 1.98 31.65
C LEU A 195 17.88 1.80 32.41
N VAL A 196 17.55 0.56 32.78
CA VAL A 196 16.35 0.25 33.57
C VAL A 196 16.38 1.02 34.88
N LYS A 197 17.50 1.03 35.60
CA LYS A 197 17.63 1.77 36.85
C LYS A 197 17.38 3.28 36.66
N LEU A 198 17.82 3.83 35.53
CA LEU A 198 17.61 5.25 35.18
C LEU A 198 16.14 5.57 34.90
N VAL A 199 15.43 4.73 34.13
CA VAL A 199 14.03 5.00 33.74
C VAL A 199 13.00 4.43 34.71
N ARG A 200 13.41 3.57 35.64
CA ARG A 200 12.57 2.96 36.70
C ARG A 200 11.65 3.95 37.43
N PRO A 201 12.09 5.16 37.87
CA PRO A 201 11.18 6.08 38.56
C PRO A 201 9.99 6.51 37.71
N LEU A 202 10.15 6.54 36.37
CA LEU A 202 9.09 6.89 35.44
C LEU A 202 8.20 5.69 35.10
N LEU A 203 8.79 4.50 34.91
CA LEU A 203 8.03 3.32 34.46
C LEU A 203 7.33 2.56 35.59
N ARG A 204 7.91 2.50 36.79
CA ARG A 204 7.32 1.74 37.92
C ARG A 204 5.88 2.15 38.24
N PRO A 205 5.51 3.45 38.26
CA PRO A 205 4.12 3.87 38.49
C PRO A 205 3.14 3.48 37.38
N LEU A 206 3.65 3.24 36.16
CA LEU A 206 2.85 2.85 34.99
C LEU A 206 2.65 1.33 34.92
N PHE A 207 3.61 0.57 35.45
CA PHE A 207 3.63 -0.89 35.42
C PHE A 207 3.79 -1.49 36.83
N PRO A 208 2.80 -1.31 37.72
CA PRO A 208 2.94 -1.63 39.14
C PRO A 208 3.05 -3.14 39.43
N ASN A 209 2.48 -4.00 38.59
CA ASN A 209 2.44 -5.45 38.83
C ASN A 209 3.59 -6.23 38.19
N ILE A 210 4.63 -5.55 37.69
CA ILE A 210 5.86 -6.19 37.20
C ILE A 210 6.80 -6.38 38.40
N PRO A 211 7.21 -7.62 38.74
CA PRO A 211 8.14 -7.87 39.84
C PRO A 211 9.49 -7.17 39.66
N GLU A 212 10.14 -6.83 40.78
CA GLU A 212 11.47 -6.22 40.72
C GLU A 212 12.48 -7.18 40.09
N GLY A 213 13.23 -6.70 39.08
CA GLY A 213 14.21 -7.50 38.34
C GLY A 213 13.63 -8.34 37.20
N HIS A 214 12.32 -8.32 36.95
CA HIS A 214 11.73 -9.06 35.82
C HIS A 214 12.16 -8.45 34.47
N PRO A 215 12.53 -9.26 33.46
CA PRO A 215 13.02 -8.80 32.16
C PRO A 215 12.02 -7.92 31.39
N ALA A 216 10.72 -8.07 31.63
CA ALA A 216 9.67 -7.24 31.04
C ALA A 216 9.95 -5.73 31.18
N MET A 217 10.42 -5.27 32.35
CA MET A 217 10.71 -3.85 32.56
C MET A 217 11.84 -3.34 31.65
N GLY A 218 12.85 -4.18 31.41
CA GLY A 218 13.94 -3.90 30.47
C GLY A 218 13.46 -3.77 29.04
N MET A 219 12.66 -4.74 28.58
CA MET A 219 12.12 -4.72 27.22
C MET A 219 11.18 -3.53 26.98
N ILE A 220 10.35 -3.16 27.97
CA ILE A 220 9.51 -1.96 27.91
C ILE A 220 10.37 -0.70 27.82
N ALA A 221 11.40 -0.58 28.67
CA ALA A 221 12.32 0.56 28.65
C ALA A 221 13.01 0.72 27.28
N LEU A 222 13.44 -0.39 26.69
CA LEU A 222 14.12 -0.43 25.39
C LEU A 222 13.17 -0.10 24.23
N ASN A 223 11.96 -0.64 24.26
CA ASN A 223 10.92 -0.32 23.30
C ASN A 223 10.59 1.19 23.32
N LEU A 224 10.42 1.78 24.51
CA LEU A 224 10.20 3.22 24.66
C LEU A 224 11.42 4.04 24.23
N ALA A 225 12.64 3.60 24.56
CA ALA A 225 13.85 4.28 24.13
C ALA A 225 13.99 4.28 22.60
N ALA A 226 13.76 3.14 21.94
CA ALA A 226 13.79 3.03 20.48
C ALA A 226 12.77 3.97 19.83
N ASN A 227 11.57 4.07 20.40
CA ASN A 227 10.57 5.05 19.97
C ASN A 227 11.08 6.50 20.18
N ILE A 228 11.53 6.87 21.38
CA ILE A 228 11.98 8.23 21.70
C ILE A 228 13.13 8.70 20.80
N PHE A 229 14.06 7.81 20.45
CA PHE A 229 15.21 8.11 19.59
C PHE A 229 14.93 7.98 18.09
N GLY A 230 13.67 7.80 17.68
CA GLY A 230 13.30 7.71 16.26
C GLY A 230 13.79 6.44 15.56
N LEU A 231 14.22 5.43 16.33
CA LEU A 231 14.63 4.10 15.86
C LEU A 231 13.39 3.18 15.71
N GLY A 232 12.32 3.68 15.08
CA GLY A 232 11.02 3.01 15.04
C GLY A 232 11.06 1.57 14.49
N ASN A 233 11.96 1.31 13.54
CA ASN A 233 12.17 -0.04 12.97
C ASN A 233 12.72 -1.05 14.00
N ALA A 234 13.37 -0.58 15.06
CA ALA A 234 13.85 -1.40 16.17
C ALA A 234 12.86 -1.41 17.37
N ALA A 235 11.86 -0.54 17.41
CA ALA A 235 10.92 -0.48 18.53
C ALA A 235 9.97 -1.68 18.54
N THR A 236 9.44 -2.07 17.37
CA THR A 236 8.51 -3.19 17.21
C THR A 236 9.01 -4.52 17.81
N PRO A 237 10.24 -4.99 17.55
CA PRO A 237 10.71 -6.25 18.16
C PRO A 237 10.84 -6.17 19.67
N PHE A 238 11.30 -5.05 20.23
CA PHE A 238 11.34 -4.88 21.68
C PHE A 238 9.93 -4.83 22.26
N GLY A 239 8.97 -4.27 21.54
CA GLY A 239 7.55 -4.26 21.91
C GLY A 239 6.96 -5.67 21.94
N ILE A 240 7.21 -6.49 20.90
CA ILE A 240 6.79 -7.90 20.85
C ILE A 240 7.44 -8.67 22.00
N LYS A 241 8.75 -8.53 22.21
CA LYS A 241 9.44 -9.20 23.32
C LYS A 241 8.91 -8.75 24.69
N ALA A 242 8.61 -7.47 24.86
CA ALA A 242 7.98 -6.95 26.07
C ALA A 242 6.59 -7.57 26.30
N MET A 243 5.78 -7.70 25.24
CA MET A 243 4.48 -8.38 25.31
C MET A 243 4.63 -9.86 25.66
N GLU A 244 5.61 -10.58 25.11
CA GLU A 244 5.90 -11.97 25.49
C GLU A 244 6.29 -12.09 26.96
N GLU A 245 7.13 -11.19 27.49
CA GLU A 245 7.50 -11.20 28.90
C GLU A 245 6.34 -10.82 29.83
N LEU A 246 5.44 -9.91 29.40
CA LEU A 246 4.19 -9.60 30.11
C LEU A 246 3.21 -10.78 30.06
N GLN A 247 3.19 -11.52 28.96
CA GLN A 247 2.33 -12.69 28.81
C GLN A 247 2.71 -13.83 29.77
N LYS A 248 4.00 -14.01 30.07
CA LYS A 248 4.45 -14.96 31.12
C LYS A 248 3.92 -14.63 32.50
N LEU A 249 3.64 -13.34 32.72
CA LEU A 249 3.09 -12.80 33.95
C LEU A 249 1.54 -12.83 33.95
N ASN A 250 0.91 -13.13 32.82
CA ASN A 250 -0.53 -13.09 32.66
C ASN A 250 -1.19 -14.39 33.18
N PRO A 251 -2.09 -14.32 34.18
CA PRO A 251 -2.78 -15.50 34.70
C PRO A 251 -3.85 -16.05 33.73
N GLU A 252 -4.39 -15.24 32.81
CA GLU A 252 -5.37 -15.67 31.80
C GLU A 252 -4.83 -15.39 30.39
N PRO A 253 -4.27 -16.39 29.70
CA PRO A 253 -3.56 -16.15 28.44
C PRO A 253 -4.38 -15.46 27.34
N ASP A 254 -5.69 -15.66 27.31
CA ASP A 254 -6.59 -15.13 26.27
C ASP A 254 -7.11 -13.72 26.57
N THR A 255 -6.78 -13.15 27.73
CA THR A 255 -7.26 -11.82 28.17
C THR A 255 -6.07 -10.92 28.48
N ALA A 256 -6.03 -9.71 27.92
CA ALA A 256 -4.93 -8.78 28.16
C ALA A 256 -4.96 -8.17 29.57
N THR A 257 -3.80 -8.02 30.21
CA THR A 257 -3.68 -7.28 31.48
C THR A 257 -3.58 -5.77 31.27
N ASP A 258 -3.78 -4.99 32.34
CA ASP A 258 -3.62 -3.53 32.31
C ASP A 258 -2.21 -3.10 31.85
N GLU A 259 -1.17 -3.87 32.19
CA GLU A 259 0.20 -3.59 31.73
C GLU A 259 0.34 -3.77 30.22
N MET A 260 -0.29 -4.80 29.65
CA MET A 260 -0.26 -5.02 28.20
C MET A 260 -1.02 -3.91 27.47
N ALA A 261 -2.20 -3.52 27.99
CA ALA A 261 -2.97 -2.40 27.45
C ALA A 261 -2.21 -1.06 27.54
N MET A 262 -1.54 -0.79 28.67
CA MET A 262 -0.71 0.40 28.87
C MET A 262 0.47 0.42 27.88
N LEU A 263 1.19 -0.70 27.74
CA LEU A 263 2.30 -0.80 26.79
C LEU A 263 1.84 -0.53 25.35
N LEU A 264 0.69 -1.09 24.96
CA LEU A 264 0.12 -0.86 23.64
C LEU A 264 -0.26 0.60 23.44
N ALA A 265 -0.97 1.21 24.39
CA ALA A 265 -1.37 2.62 24.33
C ALA A 265 -0.15 3.54 24.21
N MET A 266 0.92 3.28 24.97
CA MET A 266 2.17 4.04 24.89
C MET A 266 2.87 3.89 23.53
N ASN A 267 2.87 2.68 22.94
CA ASN A 267 3.45 2.45 21.61
C ASN A 267 2.66 3.12 20.49
N THR A 268 1.34 3.14 20.58
CA THR A 268 0.49 3.82 19.59
C THR A 268 0.64 5.34 19.68
N ALA A 269 0.79 5.87 20.89
CA ALA A 269 0.83 7.31 21.13
C ALA A 269 2.23 7.93 21.01
N SER A 270 3.28 7.13 21.23
CA SER A 270 4.73 7.35 21.06
C SER A 270 5.22 8.79 21.18
N VAL A 271 6.10 9.09 22.14
CA VAL A 271 6.91 10.33 22.12
C VAL A 271 8.12 10.15 21.23
N GLN A 272 8.30 11.02 20.25
CA GLN A 272 9.54 11.11 19.47
C GLN A 272 10.29 12.39 19.85
N LEU A 273 11.46 12.23 20.49
CA LEU A 273 12.38 13.34 20.76
C LEU A 273 13.30 13.58 19.57
N VAL A 274 13.63 12.52 18.83
CA VAL A 274 14.29 12.59 17.54
C VAL A 274 13.25 12.26 16.48
N PRO A 275 13.07 13.11 15.45
CA PRO A 275 12.18 12.79 14.36
C PRO A 275 12.54 11.45 13.70
N PRO A 276 11.58 10.73 13.09
CA PRO A 276 11.87 9.47 12.44
C PRO A 276 13.03 9.60 11.46
N VAL A 277 13.99 8.67 11.50
CA VAL A 277 15.18 8.68 10.63
C VAL A 277 14.78 8.76 9.14
N ILE A 278 13.65 8.15 8.76
CA ILE A 278 13.08 8.24 7.42
C ILE A 278 12.67 9.67 7.07
N LEU A 279 12.06 10.41 8.00
CA LEU A 279 11.67 11.79 7.78
C LEU A 279 12.90 12.68 7.61
N ILE A 280 13.94 12.48 8.44
CA ILE A 280 15.24 13.17 8.28
C ILE A 280 15.85 12.87 6.91
N ALA A 281 15.76 11.62 6.44
CA ALA A 281 16.28 11.22 5.13
C ALA A 281 15.51 11.83 3.95
N LEU A 282 14.20 12.09 4.10
CA LEU A 282 13.33 12.61 3.04
C LEU A 282 13.43 14.13 2.88
N ILE A 283 13.42 14.89 3.99
CA ILE A 283 13.33 16.36 3.96
C ILE A 283 14.57 17.06 4.52
N GLY A 284 15.59 16.30 4.94
CA GLY A 284 16.86 16.86 5.39
C GLY A 284 16.71 17.83 6.58
N LEU A 285 17.35 19.00 6.46
CA LEU A 285 17.38 20.01 7.54
C LEU A 285 16.07 20.78 7.72
N GLU A 286 15.15 20.72 6.75
CA GLU A 286 13.83 21.37 6.83
C GLU A 286 12.97 20.77 7.97
N ILE A 287 13.34 19.58 8.45
CA ILE A 287 12.69 18.94 9.61
C ILE A 287 12.74 19.78 10.89
N ASN A 288 13.69 20.72 10.99
CA ASN A 288 13.80 21.61 12.14
C ASN A 288 12.56 22.50 12.30
N GLU A 289 11.87 22.83 11.20
CA GLU A 289 10.65 23.65 11.23
C GLU A 289 9.48 22.93 11.92
N VAL A 290 9.43 21.60 11.77
CA VAL A 290 8.36 20.75 12.33
C VAL A 290 8.75 20.08 13.66
N TYR A 291 10.03 20.19 14.08
CA TYR A 291 10.55 19.51 15.26
C TYR A 291 9.73 19.77 16.53
N PHE A 292 9.49 21.05 16.85
CA PHE A 292 8.73 21.43 18.05
C PHE A 292 7.28 20.93 17.98
N ALA A 293 6.66 20.98 16.80
CA ALA A 293 5.31 20.47 16.59
C ALA A 293 5.25 18.95 16.80
N ILE A 294 6.25 18.20 16.33
CA ILE A 294 6.36 16.75 16.53
C ILE A 294 6.49 16.43 18.02
N VAL A 295 7.47 17.01 18.70
CA VAL A 295 7.71 16.72 20.13
C VAL A 295 6.49 17.10 20.98
N PHE A 296 5.88 18.26 20.71
CA PHE A 296 4.72 18.73 21.46
C PHE A 296 3.49 17.82 21.24
N THR A 297 3.17 17.51 19.98
CA THR A 297 1.99 16.70 19.64
C THR A 297 2.14 15.28 20.16
N THR A 298 3.33 14.69 20.04
CA THR A 298 3.61 13.34 20.52
C THR A 298 3.63 13.25 22.05
N ALA A 299 4.15 14.26 22.75
CA ALA A 299 4.07 14.35 24.22
C ALA A 299 2.63 14.47 24.72
N LEU A 300 1.81 15.29 24.05
CA LEU A 300 0.39 15.40 24.38
C LEU A 300 -0.34 14.08 24.12
N SER A 301 -0.11 13.46 22.96
CA SER A 301 -0.66 12.15 22.59
C SER A 301 -0.34 11.09 23.63
N LEU A 302 0.93 10.95 24.02
CA LEU A 302 1.34 9.99 25.04
C LEU A 302 0.69 10.26 26.40
N THR A 303 0.59 11.53 26.79
CA THR A 303 -0.07 11.92 28.05
C THR A 303 -1.54 11.50 28.05
N VAL A 304 -2.27 11.81 26.97
CA VAL A 304 -3.68 11.40 26.81
C VAL A 304 -3.80 9.88 26.82
N ALA A 305 -2.92 9.16 26.14
CA ALA A 305 -2.94 7.70 26.10
C ALA A 305 -2.73 7.07 27.47
N ILE A 306 -1.73 7.53 28.23
CA ILE A 306 -1.46 7.04 29.59
C ILE A 306 -2.64 7.34 30.52
N LEU A 307 -3.16 8.58 30.50
CA LEU A 307 -4.29 8.99 31.32
C LEU A 307 -5.55 8.19 30.98
N THR A 308 -5.79 7.93 29.69
CA THR A 308 -6.94 7.17 29.23
C THR A 308 -6.81 5.70 29.62
N ALA A 309 -5.67 5.06 29.36
CA ALA A 309 -5.43 3.67 29.74
C ALA A 309 -5.59 3.47 31.26
N LYS A 310 -5.01 4.37 32.06
CA LYS A 310 -5.14 4.35 33.52
C LYS A 310 -6.56 4.68 34.01
N GLY A 311 -7.23 5.62 33.36
CA GLY A 311 -8.62 5.99 33.69
C GLY A 311 -9.57 4.84 33.42
N LEU A 312 -9.46 4.21 32.25
CA LEU A 312 -10.27 3.06 31.87
C LEU A 312 -10.04 1.87 32.80
N SER A 313 -8.79 1.58 33.21
CA SER A 313 -8.52 0.46 34.13
C SER A 313 -9.18 0.61 35.51
N THR A 314 -9.48 1.84 35.94
CA THR A 314 -10.20 2.08 37.20
C THR A 314 -11.72 1.89 37.12
N LEU A 315 -12.30 1.92 35.91
CA LEU A 315 -13.74 1.76 35.74
C LEU A 315 -14.14 0.31 36.02
N LYS A 316 -15.27 0.14 36.73
CA LYS A 316 -15.80 -1.17 37.16
C LYS A 316 -15.83 -2.20 36.03
N ARG A 317 -16.30 -1.80 34.84
CA ARG A 317 -16.40 -2.68 33.66
C ARG A 317 -15.07 -3.30 33.23
N TYR A 318 -13.99 -2.52 33.21
CA TYR A 318 -12.68 -3.02 32.77
C TYR A 318 -11.92 -3.71 33.90
N ARG A 319 -12.13 -3.25 35.13
CA ARG A 319 -11.56 -3.89 36.32
C ARG A 319 -12.11 -5.30 36.54
N GLU A 320 -13.37 -5.55 36.19
CA GLU A 320 -13.99 -6.88 36.24
C GLU A 320 -13.40 -7.86 35.21
N THR A 321 -12.91 -7.35 34.08
CA THR A 321 -12.30 -8.14 33.01
C THR A 321 -10.78 -8.28 33.13
N ASN A 322 -10.12 -7.56 34.05
CA ASN A 322 -8.67 -7.65 34.21
C ASN A 322 -8.30 -9.01 34.86
N PRO A 323 -7.45 -9.83 34.22
CA PRO A 323 -6.98 -11.11 34.76
C PRO A 323 -6.27 -10.98 36.10
N ARG A 324 -5.62 -9.84 36.34
CA ARG A 324 -4.93 -9.52 37.59
C ARG A 324 -5.83 -8.66 38.45
N ARG A 325 -6.77 -9.32 39.12
CA ARG A 325 -7.65 -8.67 40.09
C ARG A 325 -6.79 -8.09 41.21
N LEU A 326 -7.09 -6.84 41.61
CA LEU A 326 -6.47 -6.19 42.78
C LEU A 326 -6.71 -7.09 44.02
N GLY A 327 -5.75 -7.95 44.36
CA GLY A 327 -5.86 -8.89 45.47
C GLY A 327 -5.15 -10.24 45.28
N ASP A 328 -4.88 -10.67 44.04
CA ASP A 328 -4.17 -11.92 43.79
C ASP A 328 -2.66 -11.67 43.88
N ALA A 329 -2.01 -12.24 44.90
CA ALA A 329 -0.58 -12.13 45.11
C ALA A 329 0.20 -12.55 43.84
N PRO A 330 1.37 -11.95 43.56
CA PRO A 330 2.16 -12.32 42.39
C PRO A 330 2.41 -13.83 42.44
N ALA A 331 1.94 -14.54 41.43
CA ALA A 331 2.17 -15.96 41.27
C ALA A 331 3.69 -16.20 41.38
N THR A 332 4.10 -16.84 42.48
CA THR A 332 5.47 -17.31 42.64
C THR A 332 5.75 -18.22 41.46
N ALA A 333 6.71 -17.84 40.62
CA ALA A 333 7.13 -18.65 39.48
C ALA A 333 7.38 -20.09 39.96
N SER A 334 6.61 -21.04 39.45
CA SER A 334 6.89 -22.46 39.64
C SER A 334 8.28 -22.75 39.06
N PRO A 335 9.14 -23.51 39.75
CA PRO A 335 10.37 -24.01 39.13
C PRO A 335 9.97 -24.84 37.91
N ALA A 336 10.59 -24.55 36.76
CA ALA A 336 10.39 -25.31 35.54
C ALA A 336 10.93 -26.75 35.72
N GLU A 337 10.12 -27.73 35.33
CA GLU A 337 10.59 -29.04 34.85
C GLU A 337 10.96 -28.95 33.36
#